data_AF-A0A815BBQ6-F1
#
_entry.id   AF-A0A815BBQ6-F1
#
_cell.length_a   1.000
_cell.length_b   1.000
_cell.length_c   1.000
_cell.angle_alpha   90.00
_cell.angle_beta   90.00
_cell.angle_gamma   90.00
#
_symmetry.space_group_name_H-M   'P 1'
#
loop_
_entity.id
_entity.type
_entity.pdbx_description
1 polymer ?
#
loop_
_entity_poly.entity_id
_entity_poly.type
_entity_poly.pdbx_seq_one_letter_code
_entity_poly.pdbx_strand_id
1 'polypeptide(L)'
;MNTSTCTDSIITETSSITANDDIEKNITGIIITINKLKHYAFLKRIDNETKPHIFAREASIIKNDHRPNFYIGDKCKFDIKRTSKGFEAININIMEINPYRIPKLTKKQMKKKNYQKPIHNARELFQSTITNLFHEALKSTQ
;
A
#
# COMPACT_ATOMS: atom_id res chain seq x y z
N MET A 1 -59.41 15.87 48.96
CA MET A 1 -58.99 15.88 47.54
C MET A 1 -57.65 16.60 47.49
N ASN A 2 -56.54 15.87 47.38
CA ASN A 2 -55.20 16.48 47.35
C ASN A 2 -54.53 16.11 46.03
N THR A 3 -54.29 17.11 45.18
CA THR A 3 -53.65 16.97 43.88
C THR A 3 -52.15 17.17 44.03
N SER A 4 -51.39 16.08 43.89
CA SER A 4 -49.93 16.07 43.85
C SER A 4 -49.48 16.33 42.41
N THR A 5 -48.85 17.47 42.15
CA THR A 5 -48.21 17.79 40.87
C THR A 5 -46.71 17.52 40.97
N CYS A 6 -46.24 16.52 40.20
CA CYS A 6 -44.81 16.28 39.98
C CYS A 6 -44.34 17.19 38.83
N THR A 7 -43.40 18.09 39.12
CA THR A 7 -42.71 18.88 38.10
C THR A 7 -41.44 18.16 37.66
N ASP A 8 -41.50 17.53 36.49
CA ASP A 8 -40.34 16.94 35.83
C ASP A 8 -39.39 18.05 35.38
N SER A 9 -38.31 18.19 36.13
CA SER A 9 -37.22 19.10 35.79
C SER A 9 -36.38 18.44 34.69
N ILE A 10 -36.61 18.84 33.45
CA ILE A 10 -35.78 18.46 32.30
C ILE A 10 -34.42 19.14 32.48
N ILE A 11 -33.48 18.43 33.07
CA ILE A 11 -32.07 18.82 33.12
C ILE A 11 -31.50 18.58 31.72
N THR A 12 -31.56 19.59 30.87
CA THR A 12 -30.77 19.64 29.64
C THR A 12 -29.32 19.92 30.02
N GLU A 13 -28.60 18.85 30.38
CA GLU A 13 -27.15 18.87 30.48
C GLU A 13 -26.58 19.16 29.09
N THR A 14 -26.38 20.45 28.83
CA THR A 14 -25.55 20.94 27.74
C THR A 14 -24.11 20.63 28.12
N SER A 15 -23.74 19.37 27.90
CA SER A 15 -22.37 18.91 27.89
C SER A 15 -21.61 19.78 26.89
N SER A 16 -20.87 20.73 27.44
CA SER A 16 -19.83 21.46 26.72
C SER A 16 -18.78 20.41 26.33
N ILE A 17 -18.95 19.87 25.13
CA ILE A 17 -17.96 19.03 24.45
C ILE A 17 -16.75 19.93 24.23
N THR A 18 -15.90 20.03 25.24
CA THR A 18 -14.50 20.37 25.03
C THR A 18 -14.00 19.28 24.10
N ALA A 19 -13.69 19.66 22.86
CA ALA A 19 -13.20 18.80 21.80
C ALA A 19 -11.81 18.25 22.16
N ASN A 20 -11.75 17.44 23.22
CA ASN A 20 -10.68 16.50 23.44
C ASN A 20 -10.81 15.49 22.31
N ASP A 21 -10.13 15.79 21.21
CA ASP A 21 -10.01 14.88 20.07
C ASP A 21 -9.67 13.49 20.62
N ASP A 22 -10.58 12.52 20.44
CA ASP A 22 -10.37 11.10 20.74
C ASP A 22 -9.20 10.61 19.87
N ILE A 23 -7.97 10.84 20.34
CA ILE A 23 -6.73 10.46 19.67
C ILE A 23 -6.12 9.29 20.43
N GLU A 24 -6.17 8.13 19.81
CA GLU A 24 -5.45 6.94 20.28
C GLU A 24 -4.00 7.01 19.75
N LYS A 25 -3.03 7.12 20.65
CA LYS A 25 -1.62 7.39 20.28
C LYS A 25 -0.78 6.13 20.17
N ASN A 26 0.31 6.22 19.41
CA ASN A 26 1.38 5.22 19.37
C ASN A 26 0.96 3.81 18.92
N ILE A 27 -0.04 3.70 18.05
CA ILE A 27 -0.52 2.42 17.53
C ILE A 27 0.42 1.88 16.46
N THR A 28 0.65 0.57 16.48
CA THR A 28 1.44 -0.13 15.46
C THR A 28 0.54 -0.87 14.48
N GLY A 29 0.89 -0.81 13.20
CA GLY A 29 0.13 -1.46 12.15
C GLY A 29 0.94 -1.77 10.90
N ILE A 30 0.27 -2.41 9.94
CA ILE A 30 0.82 -2.79 8.64
C ILE A 30 -0.02 -2.14 7.55
N ILE A 31 0.64 -1.62 6.52
CA ILE A 31 -0.03 -1.06 5.35
C ILE A 31 -0.55 -2.21 4.48
N ILE A 32 -1.86 -2.32 4.31
CA ILE A 32 -2.49 -3.43 3.58
C ILE A 32 -2.78 -3.09 2.13
N THR A 33 -3.18 -1.85 1.86
CA THR A 33 -3.53 -1.40 0.50
C THR A 33 -3.10 0.04 0.30
N ILE A 34 -2.76 0.37 -0.95
CA ILE A 34 -2.30 1.70 -1.34
C ILE A 34 -2.93 2.04 -2.68
N ASN A 35 -3.56 3.21 -2.75
CA ASN A 35 -3.98 3.82 -3.99
C ASN A 35 -3.11 5.06 -4.27
N LYS A 36 -2.04 4.88 -5.05
CA LYS A 36 -1.10 5.95 -5.40
C LYS A 36 -1.72 7.04 -6.27
N LEU A 37 -2.74 6.71 -7.06
CA LEU A 37 -3.44 7.69 -7.90
C LEU A 37 -4.33 8.59 -7.06
N LYS A 38 -4.92 8.06 -5.99
CA LYS A 38 -5.84 8.79 -5.10
C LYS A 38 -5.18 9.24 -3.78
N HIS A 39 -3.87 9.06 -3.63
CA HIS A 39 -3.09 9.51 -2.48
C HIS A 39 -3.60 9.01 -1.11
N TYR A 40 -4.08 7.77 -1.04
CA TYR A 40 -4.52 7.16 0.23
C TYR A 40 -4.06 5.70 0.40
N ALA A 41 -4.14 5.23 1.64
CA ALA A 41 -3.84 3.88 2.05
C ALA A 41 -4.84 3.39 3.12
N PHE A 42 -4.87 2.08 3.34
CA PHE A 42 -5.50 1.49 4.52
C PHE A 42 -4.46 0.73 5.35
N LEU A 43 -4.61 0.81 6.67
CA LEU A 43 -3.74 0.17 7.64
C LEU A 43 -4.53 -0.86 8.46
N LYS A 44 -3.91 -2.02 8.70
CA LYS A 44 -4.38 -3.00 9.67
C LYS A 44 -3.58 -2.84 10.96
N ARG A 45 -4.26 -2.79 12.09
CA ARG A 45 -3.66 -2.80 13.42
C ARG A 45 -3.02 -4.15 13.71
N ILE A 46 -1.84 -4.15 14.33
CA ILE A 46 -1.15 -5.39 14.76
C ILE A 46 -1.65 -5.83 16.14
N ASP A 47 -2.00 -4.88 17.00
CA ASP A 47 -2.43 -5.16 18.38
C ASP A 47 -3.82 -5.78 18.46
N ASN A 48 -4.68 -5.52 17.47
CA ASN A 48 -6.01 -6.08 17.41
C ASN A 48 -6.49 -6.27 15.97
N GLU A 49 -6.57 -7.52 15.54
CA GLU A 49 -6.96 -7.88 14.17
C GLU A 49 -8.46 -7.76 13.88
N THR A 50 -9.32 -7.71 14.91
CA THR A 50 -10.78 -7.61 14.73
C THR A 50 -11.25 -6.18 14.55
N LYS A 51 -10.38 -5.19 14.85
CA LYS A 51 -10.68 -3.77 14.63
C LYS A 51 -10.74 -3.44 13.13
N PRO A 52 -11.58 -2.46 12.74
CA PRO A 52 -11.68 -2.04 11.36
C PRO A 52 -10.37 -1.48 10.83
N HIS A 53 -10.19 -1.55 9.51
CA HIS A 53 -9.04 -0.95 8.84
C HIS A 53 -9.08 0.56 8.98
N ILE A 54 -7.90 1.16 9.19
CA ILE A 54 -7.75 2.60 9.42
C ILE A 54 -7.41 3.28 8.10
N PHE A 55 -8.14 4.34 7.76
CA PHE A 55 -7.87 5.14 6.57
C PHE A 55 -6.65 6.04 6.80
N ALA A 56 -5.80 6.20 5.80
CA ALA A 56 -4.68 7.14 5.83
C ALA A 56 -4.54 7.91 4.53
N ARG A 57 -4.22 9.20 4.64
CA ARG A 57 -3.76 10.00 3.52
C ARG A 57 -2.25 9.87 3.39
N GLU A 58 -1.75 9.95 2.16
CA GLU A 58 -0.32 10.01 1.89
C GLU A 58 0.35 11.23 2.57
N ALA A 59 -0.40 12.34 2.71
CA ALA A 59 0.08 13.54 3.40
C ALA A 59 0.30 13.36 4.92
N SER A 60 -0.35 12.37 5.54
CA SER A 60 -0.20 12.07 6.97
C SER A 60 1.10 11.33 7.30
N ILE A 61 1.90 10.99 6.29
CA ILE A 61 3.13 10.22 6.43
C ILE A 61 4.29 11.18 6.66
N ILE A 62 5.00 10.95 7.76
CA ILE A 62 6.20 11.70 8.11
C ILE A 62 7.30 11.25 7.16
N LYS A 63 7.64 12.10 6.20
CA LYS A 63 8.72 11.86 5.25
C LYS A 63 10.04 12.16 5.92
N ASN A 64 10.79 11.12 6.26
CA ASN A 64 12.22 11.27 6.51
C ASN A 64 12.93 11.39 5.16
N ASP A 65 13.92 12.26 5.03
CA ASP A 65 14.60 12.63 3.76
C ASP A 65 15.08 11.43 2.92
N HIS A 66 15.27 10.26 3.54
CA HIS A 66 15.74 9.04 2.89
C HIS A 66 14.64 8.05 2.46
N ARG A 67 13.36 8.29 2.78
CA ARG A 67 12.28 7.30 2.58
C ARG A 67 10.98 7.94 2.07
N PRO A 68 10.92 8.38 0.81
CA PRO A 68 9.77 9.13 0.30
C PRO A 68 8.51 8.28 0.11
N ASN A 69 8.62 6.95 0.07
CA ASN A 69 7.53 6.07 -0.38
C ASN A 69 7.30 4.90 0.57
N PHE A 70 6.03 4.67 0.88
CA PHE A 70 5.51 3.51 1.59
C PHE A 70 4.97 2.45 0.63
N TYR A 71 4.99 1.21 1.07
CA TYR A 71 4.62 0.03 0.30
C TYR A 71 3.71 -0.89 1.12
N ILE A 72 2.94 -1.72 0.42
CA ILE A 72 2.12 -2.76 1.06
C ILE A 72 3.06 -3.67 1.84
N GLY A 73 2.71 -3.97 3.08
CA GLY A 73 3.47 -4.78 4.02
C GLY A 73 4.47 -4.02 4.89
N ASP A 74 4.70 -2.71 4.65
CA ASP A 74 5.54 -1.91 5.55
C ASP A 74 4.89 -1.82 6.94
N LYS A 75 5.68 -2.01 8.01
CA LYS A 75 5.24 -1.80 9.39
C LYS A 75 5.42 -0.35 9.77
N CYS A 76 4.44 0.20 10.46
CA CYS A 76 4.42 1.61 10.83
C CYS A 76 3.83 1.83 12.21
N LYS A 77 4.15 3.00 12.77
CA LYS A 77 3.59 3.55 13.99
C LYS A 77 2.82 4.82 13.66
N PHE A 78 1.64 5.00 14.22
CA PHE A 78 0.75 6.12 13.93
C PHE A 78 -0.18 6.42 15.10
N ASP A 79 -0.84 7.57 15.05
CA ASP A 79 -1.95 7.90 15.94
C ASP A 79 -3.26 7.77 15.16
N ILE A 80 -4.36 7.44 15.85
CA ILE A 80 -5.69 7.32 15.26
C ILE A 80 -6.54 8.48 15.76
N LYS A 81 -7.10 9.26 14.84
CA LYS A 81 -8.07 10.30 15.12
C LYS A 81 -9.45 9.86 14.65
N ARG A 82 -10.48 10.05 15.49
CA ARG A 82 -11.87 9.88 15.08
C ARG A 82 -12.32 11.06 14.21
N THR A 83 -12.96 10.77 13.08
CA THR A 83 -13.51 11.75 12.14
C THR A 83 -14.99 11.44 11.88
N SER A 84 -15.70 12.33 11.20
CA SER A 84 -17.09 12.10 10.76
C SER A 84 -17.24 10.91 9.80
N LYS A 85 -16.15 10.44 9.17
CA LYS A 85 -16.14 9.32 8.22
C LYS A 85 -15.57 8.03 8.80
N GLY A 86 -15.25 8.00 10.09
CA GLY A 86 -14.61 6.86 10.76
C GLY A 86 -13.23 7.22 11.28
N PHE A 87 -12.31 6.25 11.30
CA PHE A 87 -10.98 6.40 11.89
C PHE A 87 -9.93 6.77 10.83
N GLU A 88 -9.17 7.83 11.11
CA GLU A 88 -8.08 8.30 10.25
C GLU A 88 -6.74 8.21 10.99
N ALA A 89 -5.72 7.69 10.32
CA ALA A 89 -4.36 7.64 10.82
C ALA A 89 -3.62 8.96 10.52
N ILE A 90 -2.93 9.47 11.54
CA ILE A 90 -2.09 10.66 11.48
C ILE A 90 -0.68 10.34 12.02
N ASN A 91 0.27 11.23 11.77
CA ASN A 91 1.67 11.09 12.24
C ASN A 91 2.31 9.74 11.89
N ILE A 92 2.08 9.25 10.68
CA ILE A 92 2.46 7.89 10.29
C ILE A 92 3.98 7.83 10.08
N ASN A 93 4.65 6.99 10.85
CA ASN A 93 6.10 6.76 10.79
C ASN A 93 6.40 5.31 10.41
N ILE A 94 7.19 5.10 9.35
CA ILE A 94 7.56 3.76 8.87
C ILE A 94 8.71 3.20 9.71
N MET A 95 8.43 2.13 10.45
CA MET A 95 9.39 1.47 11.34
C MET A 95 10.23 0.43 10.59
N GLU A 96 9.58 -0.45 9.84
CA GLU A 96 10.21 -1.58 9.16
C GLU A 96 9.73 -1.65 7.71
N ILE A 97 10.66 -1.83 6.78
CA ILE A 97 10.37 -1.94 5.35
C ILE A 97 10.07 -3.39 5.03
N ASN A 98 9.03 -3.63 4.23
CA ASN A 98 8.71 -4.96 3.74
C ASN A 98 9.93 -5.56 2.98
N PRO A 99 10.48 -6.71 3.41
CA PRO A 99 11.64 -7.34 2.76
C PRO A 99 11.35 -7.76 1.32
N TYR A 100 10.08 -7.99 0.97
CA TYR A 100 9.65 -8.34 -0.39
C TYR A 100 9.48 -7.11 -1.30
N ARG A 101 9.90 -5.92 -0.86
CA ARG A 101 9.91 -4.71 -1.69
C ARG A 101 10.91 -4.88 -2.83
N ILE A 102 10.41 -5.29 -3.99
CA ILE A 102 11.21 -5.33 -5.22
C ILE A 102 11.61 -3.88 -5.56
N PRO A 103 12.90 -3.54 -5.58
CA PRO A 103 13.34 -2.22 -6.01
C PRO A 103 12.88 -2.02 -7.45
N LYS A 104 12.21 -0.90 -7.74
CA LYS A 104 11.97 -0.53 -9.15
C LYS A 104 13.34 -0.33 -9.79
N LEU A 105 13.72 -1.25 -10.68
CA LEU A 105 14.94 -1.11 -11.46
C LEU A 105 14.87 0.23 -12.19
N THR A 106 15.91 1.04 -12.06
CA THR A 106 16.00 2.30 -12.79
C THR A 106 16.00 2.02 -14.30
N LYS A 107 15.53 2.96 -15.13
CA LYS A 107 15.60 2.81 -16.60
C LYS A 107 17.02 2.45 -17.10
N LYS A 108 18.05 2.98 -16.44
CA LYS A 108 19.46 2.64 -16.70
C LYS A 108 19.77 1.16 -16.41
N GLN A 109 19.29 0.63 -15.29
CA GLN A 109 19.43 -0.78 -14.93
C GLN A 109 18.60 -1.71 -15.83
N MET A 110 17.39 -1.29 -16.21
CA MET A 110 16.55 -2.04 -17.17
C MET A 110 17.20 -2.11 -18.55
N LYS A 111 17.78 -1.00 -19.03
CA LYS A 111 18.54 -0.98 -20.30
C LYS A 111 19.72 -1.95 -20.24
N LYS A 112 20.53 -1.94 -19.17
CA LYS A 112 21.66 -2.88 -19.01
C LYS A 112 21.23 -4.36 -19.03
N LYS A 113 20.07 -4.71 -18.44
CA LYS A 113 19.59 -6.09 -18.41
C LYS A 113 19.00 -6.58 -19.76
N ASN A 114 18.53 -5.68 -20.62
CA ASN A 114 17.97 -6.03 -21.93
C ASN A 114 19.00 -6.08 -23.08
N TYR A 115 20.30 -5.85 -22.83
CA TYR A 115 21.36 -5.97 -23.85
C TYR A 115 21.97 -7.37 -23.99
N GLN A 116 21.37 -8.40 -23.36
CA GLN A 116 21.74 -9.81 -23.58
C GLN A 116 20.60 -10.63 -24.20
N LYS A 117 19.84 -10.06 -25.15
CA LYS A 117 19.11 -10.91 -26.09
C LYS A 117 20.10 -11.39 -27.17
N PRO A 118 20.30 -12.70 -27.37
CA PRO A 118 21.24 -13.23 -28.33
C PRO A 118 20.69 -13.03 -29.75
N ILE A 119 20.91 -11.85 -30.32
CA ILE A 119 20.66 -11.61 -31.75
C ILE A 119 21.53 -12.57 -32.60
N HIS A 120 22.62 -13.09 -32.04
CA HIS A 120 23.47 -14.10 -32.69
C HIS A 120 22.76 -15.43 -32.97
N ASN A 121 21.72 -15.81 -32.23
CA ASN A 121 21.12 -17.13 -32.38
C ASN A 121 20.07 -17.21 -33.51
N ALA A 122 19.46 -16.08 -33.90
CA ALA A 122 18.46 -16.08 -34.97
C ALA A 122 19.08 -16.37 -36.35
N ARG A 123 20.31 -15.91 -36.59
CA ARG A 123 21.02 -16.14 -37.86
C ARG A 123 21.51 -17.59 -37.97
N GLU A 124 22.02 -18.16 -36.88
CA GLU A 124 22.46 -19.56 -36.85
C GLU A 124 21.28 -20.53 -36.98
N LEU A 125 20.17 -20.27 -36.26
CA LEU A 125 18.94 -21.03 -36.43
C LEU A 125 18.44 -20.97 -37.88
N PHE A 126 18.37 -19.79 -38.48
CA PHE A 126 17.95 -19.63 -39.86
C PHE A 126 18.85 -20.37 -40.86
N GLN A 127 20.17 -20.29 -40.70
CA GLN A 127 21.11 -21.00 -41.56
C GLN A 127 20.98 -22.52 -41.41
N SER A 128 20.85 -23.03 -40.17
CA SER A 128 20.64 -24.46 -39.93
C SER A 128 19.34 -25.01 -40.52
N THR A 129 18.27 -24.21 -40.50
CA THR A 129 16.98 -24.59 -41.09
C THR A 129 17.08 -24.69 -42.61
N ILE A 130 17.75 -23.74 -43.27
CA ILE A 130 17.96 -23.77 -44.72
C ILE A 130 18.81 -24.97 -45.14
N THR A 131 19.91 -25.26 -44.43
CA THR A 131 20.77 -26.40 -44.77
C THR A 131 20.04 -27.73 -44.66
N ASN A 132 19.18 -27.88 -43.65
CA ASN A 132 18.41 -29.11 -43.45
C ASN A 132 17.36 -29.29 -44.56
N LEU A 133 16.62 -28.23 -44.91
CA LEU A 133 15.66 -28.24 -46.03
C LEU A 133 16.34 -28.62 -47.36
N PHE A 134 17.53 -28.07 -47.63
CA PHE A 134 18.26 -28.37 -48.84
C PHE A 134 18.72 -29.84 -48.89
N HIS A 135 19.20 -30.38 -47.76
CA HIS A 135 19.60 -31.79 -47.68
C HIS A 135 18.43 -32.76 -47.85
N GLU A 136 17.24 -32.43 -47.33
CA GLU A 136 16.04 -33.26 -47.53
C GLU A 136 15.60 -33.29 -49.00
N ALA A 137 15.62 -32.14 -49.68
CA ALA A 137 15.26 -32.06 -51.11
C ALA A 137 16.22 -32.85 -52.03
N LEU A 138 17.51 -32.91 -51.69
CA LEU A 138 18.49 -33.72 -52.43
C LEU A 138 18.31 -35.22 -52.22
N LYS A 139 17.83 -35.65 -51.05
CA LYS A 139 17.55 -37.06 -50.78
C LYS A 139 16.32 -37.59 -51.51
N SER A 140 15.35 -36.73 -51.84
CA SER A 140 14.12 -37.13 -52.54
C SER A 140 14.25 -37.24 -54.06
N THR A 141 15.43 -36.92 -54.62
CA THR A 141 15.69 -36.93 -56.08
C THR A 141 16.50 -38.13 -56.57
N GLN A 142 16.90 -39.03 -55.66
CA GLN A 142 17.50 -40.34 -55.96
C GLN A 142 16.48 -41.45 -55.77
#